data_AF-K9KAA0-F1
#
_entry.id   AF-K9KAA0-F1
#
_cell.length_a   1.000
_cell.length_b   1.000
_cell.length_c   1.000
_cell.angle_alpha   90.00
_cell.angle_beta   90.00
_cell.angle_gamma   90.00
#
_symmetry.space_group_name_H-M   'P 1'
#
loop_
_entity.id
_entity.type
_entity.pdbx_description
1 polymer ?
#
loop_
_entity_poly.entity_id
_entity_poly.type
_entity_poly.pdbx_seq_one_letter_code
_entity_poly.pdbx_strand_id
1 'polypeptide(L)'
;KIKIYINQVCEDVFSGPLNSAVQLAGLRLLTNMTVTNDHQHLLSSYITDLFHVLLTGHGPTKVQVLKLLLNLSENPAMTEGLLGAQVDSSFLSLYDGHVAKEILLRVLTLFQNINNCLQKEGRLAVQPPFTKGSLFFLLYGEECAQKMRALLYHPDAEVKEKVTIIPES
;
A
#
# COMPACT_ATOMS: atom_id res chain seq x y z
N LYS A 1 -1.20 0.86 27.33
CA LYS A 1 0.23 1.24 27.22
C LYS A 1 0.75 1.11 25.79
N ILE A 2 0.63 -0.06 25.15
CA ILE A 2 1.12 -0.28 23.77
C ILE A 2 0.45 0.61 22.72
N LYS A 3 -0.88 0.81 22.81
CA LYS A 3 -1.63 1.73 21.93
C LYS A 3 -1.13 3.19 21.99
N ILE A 4 -0.85 3.68 23.19
CA ILE A 4 -0.34 5.06 23.40
C ILE A 4 1.05 5.19 22.77
N TYR A 5 1.90 4.19 22.95
CA TYR A 5 3.23 4.16 22.36
C TYR A 5 3.20 4.13 20.82
N ILE A 6 2.35 3.28 20.22
CA ILE A 6 2.20 3.21 18.75
C ILE A 6 1.70 4.54 18.19
N ASN A 7 0.68 5.15 18.81
CA ASN A 7 0.20 6.46 18.39
C ASN A 7 1.31 7.52 18.46
N GLN A 8 2.10 7.56 19.54
CA GLN A 8 3.22 8.50 19.64
C GLN A 8 4.25 8.27 18.53
N VAL A 9 4.60 7.00 18.25
CA VAL A 9 5.54 6.67 17.16
C VAL A 9 4.96 7.09 15.80
N CYS A 10 3.65 6.90 15.58
CA CYS A 10 2.98 7.39 14.37
C CYS A 10 3.07 8.91 14.25
N GLU A 11 2.73 9.65 15.31
CA GLU A 11 2.86 11.12 15.32
C GLU A 11 4.29 11.54 14.97
N ASP A 12 5.30 10.94 15.59
CA ASP A 12 6.71 11.28 15.33
C ASP A 12 7.12 10.94 13.88
N VAL A 13 6.62 9.84 13.31
CA VAL A 13 6.90 9.42 11.93
C VAL A 13 6.25 10.34 10.90
N PHE A 14 4.99 10.71 11.10
CA PHE A 14 4.20 11.44 10.11
C PHE A 14 4.32 12.97 10.24
N SER A 15 4.63 13.49 11.43
CA SER A 15 4.90 14.93 11.64
C SER A 15 6.38 15.29 11.51
N GLY A 16 7.27 14.30 11.60
CA GLY A 16 8.72 14.52 11.53
C GLY A 16 9.23 14.89 10.12
N PRO A 17 10.50 15.32 10.00
CA PRO A 17 11.08 15.65 8.70
C PRO A 17 11.10 14.43 7.77
N LEU A 18 10.56 14.60 6.56
CA LEU A 18 10.51 13.57 5.53
C LEU A 18 11.91 13.03 5.20
N ASN A 19 12.04 11.71 5.09
CA ASN A 19 13.28 10.97 4.82
C ASN A 19 14.34 11.06 5.94
N SER A 20 14.01 11.60 7.10
CA SER A 20 14.94 11.61 8.23
C SER A 20 15.25 10.20 8.73
N ALA A 21 16.42 10.04 9.35
CA ALA A 21 16.79 8.79 10.01
C ALA A 21 15.79 8.38 11.10
N VAL A 22 15.21 9.37 11.79
CA VAL A 22 14.18 9.14 12.82
C VAL A 22 12.89 8.62 12.19
N GLN A 23 12.42 9.21 11.09
CA GLN A 23 11.25 8.71 10.37
C GLN A 23 11.47 7.26 9.89
N LEU A 24 12.63 6.96 9.31
CA LEU A 24 12.96 5.60 8.87
C LEU A 24 13.03 4.60 10.04
N ALA A 25 13.59 5.00 11.17
CA ALA A 25 13.64 4.16 12.37
C ALA A 25 12.24 3.88 12.92
N GLY A 26 11.38 4.90 12.97
CA GLY A 26 9.98 4.75 13.38
C GLY A 26 9.19 3.86 12.41
N LEU A 27 9.33 4.06 11.11
CA LEU A 27 8.71 3.18 10.09
C LEU A 27 9.17 1.72 10.23
N ARG A 28 10.45 1.47 10.52
CA ARG A 28 10.97 0.12 10.78
C ARG A 28 10.34 -0.51 12.02
N LEU A 29 10.21 0.27 13.09
CA LEU A 29 9.52 -0.18 14.30
C LEU A 29 8.06 -0.54 13.98
N LEU A 30 7.32 0.33 13.28
CA LEU A 30 5.93 0.07 12.89
C LEU A 30 5.80 -1.17 11.99
N THR A 31 6.73 -1.38 11.07
CA THR A 31 6.79 -2.61 10.26
C THR A 31 6.95 -3.85 11.14
N ASN A 32 7.87 -3.83 12.11
CA ASN A 32 8.07 -4.98 13.00
C ASN A 32 6.85 -5.25 13.88
N MET A 33 6.17 -4.20 14.33
CA MET A 33 4.96 -4.30 15.16
C MET A 33 3.75 -4.85 14.38
N THR A 34 3.76 -4.78 13.06
CA THR A 34 2.66 -5.23 12.19
C THR A 34 2.93 -6.56 11.49
N VAL A 35 4.03 -7.25 11.83
CA VAL A 35 4.30 -8.61 11.32
C VAL A 35 3.17 -9.58 11.73
N THR A 36 2.55 -9.36 12.89
CA THR A 36 1.33 -10.06 13.30
C THR A 36 0.12 -9.13 13.22
N ASN A 37 -1.08 -9.72 13.19
CA ASN A 37 -2.33 -8.97 13.07
C ASN A 37 -2.69 -8.17 14.34
N ASP A 38 -2.06 -8.46 15.48
CA ASP A 38 -2.47 -7.99 16.82
C ASP A 38 -2.47 -6.46 16.96
N HIS A 39 -1.62 -5.77 16.20
CA HIS A 39 -1.41 -4.33 16.33
C HIS A 39 -1.74 -3.53 15.07
N GLN A 40 -2.12 -4.20 13.98
CA GLN A 40 -2.37 -3.55 12.70
C GLN A 40 -3.54 -2.56 12.74
N HIS A 41 -4.61 -2.89 13.48
CA HIS A 41 -5.78 -2.01 13.65
C HIS A 41 -5.46 -0.65 14.30
N LEU A 42 -4.32 -0.53 14.98
CA LEU A 42 -3.87 0.74 15.56
C LEU A 42 -3.37 1.73 14.50
N LEU A 43 -3.09 1.25 13.28
CA LEU A 43 -2.67 2.08 12.16
C LEU A 43 -3.82 2.51 11.25
N SER A 44 -5.06 2.10 11.51
CA SER A 44 -6.18 2.38 10.61
C SER A 44 -6.40 3.88 10.34
N SER A 45 -6.16 4.74 11.33
CA SER A 45 -6.25 6.21 11.17
C SER A 45 -5.09 6.83 10.41
N TYR A 46 -4.00 6.09 10.20
CA TYR A 46 -2.75 6.58 9.60
C TYR A 46 -2.50 6.00 8.19
N ILE A 47 -3.44 5.23 7.64
CA ILE A 47 -3.27 4.61 6.32
C ILE A 47 -3.09 5.67 5.22
N THR A 48 -3.88 6.74 5.26
CA THR A 48 -3.74 7.88 4.33
C THR A 48 -2.35 8.52 4.45
N ASP A 49 -1.83 8.70 5.66
CA ASP A 49 -0.49 9.26 5.90
C ASP A 49 0.61 8.34 5.37
N LEU A 50 0.44 7.01 5.49
CA LEU A 50 1.36 6.04 4.87
C LEU A 50 1.41 6.22 3.35
N PHE A 51 0.27 6.34 2.68
CA PHE A 51 0.26 6.61 1.24
C PHE A 51 0.89 7.98 0.92
N HIS A 52 0.66 9.02 1.72
CA HIS A 52 1.30 10.31 1.52
C HIS A 52 2.84 10.22 1.58
N VAL A 53 3.38 9.53 2.59
CA VAL A 53 4.83 9.29 2.72
C VAL A 53 5.34 8.39 1.60
N LEU A 54 4.57 7.41 1.15
CA LEU A 54 4.90 6.58 -0.02
C LEU A 54 5.08 7.42 -1.28
N LEU A 55 4.25 8.45 -1.50
CA LEU A 55 4.32 9.26 -2.72
C LEU A 55 5.42 10.32 -2.65
N THR A 56 5.66 10.90 -1.47
CA THR A 56 6.60 12.03 -1.29
C THR A 56 8.01 11.59 -0.90
N GLY A 57 8.16 10.42 -0.25
CA GLY A 57 9.44 9.93 0.25
C GLY A 57 10.40 9.48 -0.86
N HIS A 58 11.70 9.46 -0.57
CA HIS A 58 12.72 8.90 -1.47
C HIS A 58 12.73 7.36 -1.45
N GLY A 59 13.49 6.74 -2.36
CA GLY A 59 13.53 5.28 -2.54
C GLY A 59 13.56 4.45 -1.25
N PRO A 60 14.51 4.65 -0.32
CA PRO A 60 14.56 3.91 0.94
C PRO A 60 13.30 4.05 1.81
N THR A 61 12.73 5.26 1.88
CA THR A 61 11.46 5.52 2.60
C THR A 61 10.30 4.82 1.92
N LYS A 62 10.19 4.92 0.58
CA LYS A 62 9.14 4.21 -0.18
C LYS A 62 9.18 2.71 0.08
N VAL A 63 10.37 2.11 0.01
CA VAL A 63 10.56 0.67 0.29
C VAL A 63 10.12 0.33 1.72
N GLN A 64 10.47 1.14 2.71
CA GLN A 64 10.07 0.89 4.10
C GLN A 64 8.56 1.02 4.31
N VAL A 65 7.93 2.04 3.74
CA VAL A 65 6.47 2.20 3.79
C VAL A 65 5.76 1.05 3.09
N LEU A 66 6.26 0.59 1.94
CA LEU A 66 5.69 -0.55 1.23
C LEU A 66 5.78 -1.84 2.05
N LYS A 67 6.87 -2.07 2.80
CA LYS A 67 6.94 -3.22 3.72
C LYS A 67 5.83 -3.18 4.76
N LEU A 68 5.56 -2.01 5.32
CA LEU A 68 4.47 -1.82 6.28
C LEU A 68 3.09 -2.04 5.63
N LEU A 69 2.83 -1.42 4.48
CA LEU A 69 1.57 -1.59 3.74
C LEU A 69 1.34 -3.05 3.32
N LEU A 70 2.40 -3.79 2.97
CA LEU A 70 2.30 -5.20 2.63
C LEU A 70 1.81 -6.04 3.83
N ASN A 71 2.38 -5.83 5.02
CA ASN A 71 1.89 -6.50 6.24
C ASN A 71 0.40 -6.22 6.48
N LEU A 72 -0.04 -4.97 6.28
CA LEU A 72 -1.46 -4.61 6.45
C LEU A 72 -2.33 -5.29 5.39
N SER A 73 -1.89 -5.34 4.14
CA SER A 73 -2.66 -5.88 3.02
C SER A 73 -2.93 -7.38 3.08
N GLU A 74 -2.11 -8.13 3.83
CA GLU A 74 -2.29 -9.57 4.03
C GLU A 74 -3.43 -9.88 5.02
N ASN A 75 -3.87 -8.89 5.80
CA ASN A 75 -4.95 -9.05 6.78
C ASN A 75 -6.28 -8.56 6.21
N PRO A 76 -7.27 -9.45 6.01
CA PRO A 76 -8.58 -9.07 5.49
C PRO A 76 -9.26 -7.95 6.29
N ALA A 77 -9.05 -7.90 7.61
CA ALA A 77 -9.61 -6.87 8.48
C ALA A 77 -9.10 -5.44 8.18
N MET A 78 -7.96 -5.30 7.50
CA MET A 78 -7.40 -4.00 7.11
C MET A 78 -7.83 -3.57 5.70
N THR A 79 -8.41 -4.49 4.90
CA THR A 79 -8.70 -4.28 3.47
C THR A 79 -9.64 -3.10 3.24
N GLU A 80 -10.71 -2.99 4.03
CA GLU A 80 -11.66 -1.87 3.90
C GLU A 80 -11.00 -0.52 4.20
N GLY A 81 -10.15 -0.46 5.23
CA GLY A 81 -9.38 0.74 5.58
C GLY A 81 -8.36 1.12 4.50
N LEU A 82 -7.70 0.14 3.88
CA LEU A 82 -6.79 0.36 2.76
C LEU A 82 -7.54 0.89 1.54
N LEU A 83 -8.64 0.25 1.15
CA LEU A 83 -9.43 0.64 -0.02
C LEU A 83 -10.10 1.99 0.14
N GLY A 84 -10.53 2.34 1.36
CA GLY A 84 -11.15 3.64 1.68
C GLY A 84 -10.17 4.80 1.86
N ALA A 85 -8.87 4.53 1.98
CA ALA A 85 -7.86 5.56 2.16
C ALA A 85 -7.84 6.56 0.99
N GLN A 86 -7.72 7.84 1.30
CA GLN A 86 -7.59 8.89 0.27
C GLN A 86 -6.16 8.90 -0.25
N VAL A 87 -6.00 8.74 -1.56
CA VAL A 87 -4.69 8.62 -2.20
C VAL A 87 -4.65 9.51 -3.43
N ASP A 88 -3.57 10.28 -3.57
CA ASP A 88 -3.35 11.11 -4.75
C ASP A 88 -3.17 10.24 -6.00
N SER A 89 -3.69 10.68 -7.15
CA SER A 89 -3.65 9.90 -8.39
C SER A 89 -2.23 9.62 -8.88
N SER A 90 -1.24 10.42 -8.46
CA SER A 90 0.19 10.13 -8.71
C SER A 90 0.63 8.77 -8.17
N PHE A 91 -0.13 8.12 -7.30
CA PHE A 91 0.07 6.72 -6.92
C PHE A 91 0.18 5.78 -8.12
N LEU A 92 -0.58 6.02 -9.20
CA LEU A 92 -0.52 5.19 -10.40
C LEU A 92 0.82 5.29 -11.15
N SER A 93 1.63 6.33 -10.90
CA SER A 93 3.00 6.42 -11.42
C SER A 93 3.93 5.34 -10.85
N LEU A 94 3.59 4.76 -9.70
CA LEU A 94 4.36 3.63 -9.12
C LEU A 94 4.26 2.34 -9.97
N TYR A 95 3.30 2.28 -10.89
CA TYR A 95 3.14 1.19 -11.86
C TYR A 95 3.84 1.46 -13.20
N ASP A 96 4.55 2.58 -13.34
CA ASP A 96 5.29 2.85 -14.57
C ASP A 96 6.49 1.91 -14.71
N GLY A 97 6.73 1.41 -15.92
CA GLY A 97 7.81 0.45 -16.19
C GLY A 97 9.24 0.97 -16.00
N HIS A 98 9.41 2.26 -15.69
CA HIS A 98 10.72 2.85 -15.36
C HIS A 98 10.97 2.93 -13.84
N VAL A 99 9.96 2.62 -13.02
CA VAL A 99 10.10 2.57 -11.56
C VAL A 99 11.07 1.46 -11.18
N ALA A 100 11.87 1.69 -10.13
CA ALA A 100 12.81 0.70 -9.63
C ALA A 100 12.08 -0.63 -9.36
N LYS A 101 12.60 -1.73 -9.92
CA LYS A 101 12.00 -3.07 -9.87
C LYS A 101 11.49 -3.45 -8.46
N GLU A 102 12.29 -3.20 -7.43
CA GLU A 102 11.91 -3.52 -6.05
C GLU A 102 10.63 -2.79 -5.60
N ILE A 103 10.47 -1.52 -5.96
CA ILE A 103 9.27 -0.74 -5.62
C ILE A 103 8.08 -1.26 -6.42
N LEU A 104 8.26 -1.46 -7.73
CA LEU A 104 7.22 -1.94 -8.63
C LEU A 104 6.65 -3.29 -8.18
N LEU A 105 7.51 -4.27 -7.88
CA LEU A 105 7.09 -5.60 -7.41
C LEU A 105 6.34 -5.53 -6.07
N ARG A 106 6.73 -4.63 -5.17
CA ARG A 106 6.04 -4.44 -3.88
C ARG A 106 4.66 -3.82 -4.07
N VAL A 107 4.52 -2.85 -4.98
CA VAL A 107 3.21 -2.23 -5.28
C VAL A 107 2.28 -3.22 -5.98
N LEU A 108 2.79 -4.02 -6.92
CA LEU A 108 2.04 -5.13 -7.51
C LEU A 108 1.60 -6.16 -6.46
N THR A 109 2.49 -6.49 -5.50
CA THR A 109 2.15 -7.41 -4.40
C THR A 109 1.09 -6.82 -3.48
N LEU A 110 1.12 -5.51 -3.21
CA LEU A 110 0.09 -4.81 -2.44
C LEU A 110 -1.28 -4.97 -3.11
N PHE A 111 -1.37 -4.73 -4.42
CA PHE A 111 -2.62 -4.91 -5.16
C PHE A 111 -3.08 -6.37 -5.15
N GLN A 112 -2.15 -7.32 -5.36
CA GLN A 112 -2.43 -8.74 -5.29
C GLN A 112 -3.02 -9.15 -3.94
N ASN A 113 -2.43 -8.71 -2.83
CA ASN A 113 -2.89 -9.03 -1.48
C ASN A 113 -4.30 -8.50 -1.22
N ILE A 114 -4.59 -7.27 -1.64
CA ILE A 114 -5.93 -6.67 -1.56
C ILE A 114 -6.94 -7.52 -2.35
N ASN A 115 -6.64 -7.86 -3.60
CA ASN A 115 -7.51 -8.72 -4.41
C ASN A 115 -7.75 -10.08 -3.75
N ASN A 116 -6.71 -10.71 -3.22
CA ASN A 116 -6.83 -12.00 -2.52
C ASN A 116 -7.76 -11.91 -1.30
N CYS A 117 -7.68 -10.82 -0.52
CA CYS A 117 -8.56 -10.60 0.61
C CYS A 117 -10.03 -10.41 0.17
N LEU A 118 -10.27 -9.62 -0.88
CA LEU A 118 -11.62 -9.42 -1.43
C LEU A 118 -12.26 -10.72 -1.94
N GLN A 119 -11.47 -11.57 -2.60
CA GLN A 119 -11.93 -12.87 -3.11
C GLN A 119 -12.25 -13.83 -1.97
N LYS A 120 -11.37 -13.94 -0.96
CA LYS A 120 -11.57 -14.82 0.21
C LYS A 120 -12.85 -14.48 0.98
N GLU A 121 -13.19 -13.21 1.08
CA GLU A 121 -14.38 -12.77 1.82
C GLU A 121 -15.66 -12.76 0.97
N GLY A 122 -15.57 -13.03 -0.34
CA GLY A 122 -16.72 -12.91 -1.27
C GLY A 122 -17.29 -11.49 -1.35
N ARG A 123 -16.48 -10.48 -1.01
CA ARG A 123 -16.95 -9.11 -0.69
C ARG A 123 -17.01 -8.15 -1.87
N LEU A 124 -16.62 -8.55 -3.08
CA LEU A 124 -16.69 -7.66 -4.24
C LEU A 124 -18.09 -7.09 -4.50
N ALA A 125 -19.15 -7.80 -4.09
CA ALA A 125 -20.54 -7.39 -4.31
C ALA A 125 -21.18 -6.58 -3.16
N VAL A 126 -20.51 -6.41 -2.01
CA VAL A 126 -21.15 -5.92 -0.75
C VAL A 126 -20.43 -4.71 -0.13
N GLN A 127 -19.39 -4.16 -0.77
CA GLN A 127 -18.63 -3.08 -0.15
C GLN A 127 -19.43 -1.77 -0.12
N PRO A 128 -19.32 -0.98 0.97
CA PRO A 128 -19.88 0.36 0.99
C PRO A 128 -19.30 1.18 -0.18
N PRO A 129 -20.05 2.15 -0.73
CA PRO A 129 -19.55 2.96 -1.82
C PRO A 129 -18.32 3.73 -1.34
N PHE A 130 -17.14 3.39 -1.88
CA PHE A 130 -15.93 4.17 -1.66
C PHE A 130 -16.08 5.54 -2.29
N THR A 131 -15.39 6.54 -1.73
CA THR A 131 -15.43 7.91 -2.25
C THR A 131 -14.44 8.07 -3.41
N LYS A 132 -14.71 9.04 -4.30
CA LYS A 132 -13.77 9.43 -5.35
C LYS A 132 -12.44 9.86 -4.72
N GLY A 133 -11.31 9.42 -5.28
CA GLY A 133 -9.97 9.65 -4.73
C GLY A 133 -9.52 8.60 -3.71
N SER A 134 -10.36 7.60 -3.43
CA SER A 134 -9.94 6.45 -2.64
C SER A 134 -8.99 5.52 -3.42
N LEU A 135 -8.19 4.74 -2.69
CA LEU A 135 -7.34 3.71 -3.29
C LEU A 135 -8.15 2.73 -4.17
N PHE A 136 -9.39 2.40 -3.75
CA PHE A 136 -10.30 1.58 -4.57
C PHE A 136 -10.50 2.18 -5.97
N PHE A 137 -10.85 3.46 -6.06
CA PHE A 137 -11.07 4.12 -7.35
C PHE A 137 -9.83 4.15 -8.23
N LEU A 138 -8.64 4.22 -7.62
CA LEU A 138 -7.39 4.16 -8.36
C LEU A 138 -7.10 2.74 -8.87
N LEU A 139 -7.17 1.73 -8.01
CA LEU A 139 -6.81 0.34 -8.34
C LEU A 139 -7.76 -0.30 -9.35
N TYR A 140 -9.07 -0.05 -9.22
CA TYR A 140 -10.11 -0.62 -10.07
C TYR A 140 -10.57 0.34 -11.19
N GLY A 141 -9.80 1.39 -11.44
CA GLY A 141 -10.04 2.35 -12.53
C GLY A 141 -9.32 1.98 -13.83
N GLU A 142 -9.80 2.53 -14.95
CA GLU A 142 -9.26 2.29 -16.30
C GLU A 142 -7.76 2.64 -16.41
N GLU A 143 -7.29 3.70 -15.75
CA GLU A 143 -5.87 4.08 -15.79
C GLU A 143 -4.98 2.99 -15.19
N CYS A 144 -5.38 2.37 -14.07
CA CYS A 144 -4.65 1.24 -13.49
C CYS A 144 -4.64 0.06 -14.45
N ALA A 145 -5.79 -0.28 -15.05
CA ALA A 145 -5.86 -1.35 -16.06
C ALA A 145 -4.91 -1.10 -17.25
N GLN A 146 -4.77 0.15 -17.70
CA GLN A 146 -3.81 0.53 -18.74
C GLN A 146 -2.36 0.36 -18.29
N LYS A 147 -2.01 0.79 -17.07
CA LYS A 147 -0.67 0.58 -16.50
C LYS A 147 -0.34 -0.90 -16.38
N MET A 148 -1.27 -1.71 -15.89
CA MET A 148 -1.12 -3.18 -15.79
C MET A 148 -0.89 -3.82 -17.15
N ARG A 149 -1.67 -3.45 -18.17
CA ARG A 149 -1.46 -3.91 -19.56
C ARG A 149 -0.09 -3.52 -20.11
N ALA A 150 0.38 -2.30 -19.82
CA ALA A 150 1.71 -1.87 -20.25
C ALA A 150 2.83 -2.69 -19.59
N LEU A 151 2.68 -3.08 -18.33
CA LEU A 151 3.65 -3.90 -17.59
C LEU A 151 3.78 -5.34 -18.12
N LEU A 152 2.80 -5.85 -18.89
CA LEU A 152 2.94 -7.14 -19.59
C LEU A 152 4.08 -7.12 -20.63
N TYR A 153 4.48 -5.93 -21.09
CA TYR A 153 5.60 -5.74 -22.02
C TYR A 153 6.90 -5.33 -21.32
N HIS A 154 6.95 -5.38 -19.98
CA HIS A 154 8.14 -5.00 -19.21
C HIS A 154 9.32 -5.94 -19.52
N PRO A 155 10.58 -5.43 -19.60
CA PRO A 155 11.74 -6.28 -19.92
C PRO A 155 12.02 -7.34 -18.87
N ASP A 156 11.78 -7.05 -17.59
CA ASP A 156 11.98 -7.98 -16.49
C ASP A 156 10.87 -9.07 -16.44
N ALA A 157 11.28 -10.33 -16.38
CA ALA A 157 10.37 -11.48 -16.39
C ALA A 157 9.52 -11.59 -15.12
N GLU A 158 10.09 -11.26 -13.95
CA GLU A 158 9.40 -11.36 -12.65
C GLU A 158 8.25 -10.34 -12.57
N VAL A 159 8.48 -9.14 -13.11
CA VAL A 159 7.41 -8.12 -13.22
C VAL A 159 6.25 -8.63 -14.08
N LYS A 160 6.54 -9.22 -15.25
CA LYS A 160 5.51 -9.75 -16.14
C LYS A 160 4.72 -10.89 -15.49
N GLU A 161 5.41 -11.87 -14.91
CA GLU A 161 4.79 -12.98 -14.19
C GLU A 161 3.86 -12.47 -13.08
N LYS A 162 4.33 -11.48 -12.31
CA LYS A 162 3.54 -10.88 -11.23
C LYS A 162 2.27 -10.21 -11.73
N VAL A 163 2.29 -9.54 -12.88
CA VAL A 163 1.09 -8.91 -13.46
C VAL A 163 0.08 -9.96 -13.93
N THR A 164 0.53 -11.06 -14.54
CA THR A 164 -0.37 -12.09 -15.09
C THR A 164 -1.23 -12.82 -14.05
N ILE A 165 -0.79 -12.85 -12.78
CA ILE A 165 -1.50 -13.53 -11.69
C ILE A 165 -2.44 -12.60 -10.91
N ILE A 166 -2.43 -11.30 -11.20
CA ILE A 166 -3.35 -10.34 -10.58
C ILE A 166 -4.60 -10.29 -11.45
N PRO A 167 -5.81 -10.54 -10.90
CA PRO A 167 -7.04 -10.47 -11.66
C PRO A 167 -7.23 -9.08 -12.28
N GLU A 168 -7.56 -9.03 -13.57
CA GLU A 168 -8.05 -7.80 -14.20
C GLU A 168 -9.42 -7.41 -13.59
N SER A 169 -9.62 -6.11 -13.42
CA SER A 169 -10.84 -5.50 -12.87
C SER A 169 -11.92 -5.38 -13.94
#